data_AF-A0A3D4V064-F1
#
_entry.id   AF-A0A3D4V064-F1
#
_cell.length_a   1.000
_cell.length_b   1.000
_cell.length_c   1.000
_cell.angle_alpha   90.00
_cell.angle_beta   90.00
_cell.angle_gamma   90.00
#
_symmetry.space_group_name_H-M   'P 1'
#
loop_
_entity.id
_entity.type
_entity.pdbx_description
1 polymer ?
#
loop_
_entity_poly.entity_id
_entity_poly.type
_entity_poly.pdbx_seq_one_letter_code
_entity_poly.pdbx_strand_id
1 'polypeptide(L)'
;MKQKIGITIGDINGIGPEIALKSLSQIDHSISIPIVISPQYVIDFYKTELGLNIPVNNISSVAEAKSKVLNILEFKNIATRCKPGLINKESGLISMQSIEKSIELCASKQLDGMVTLPISKESIQLAGFKVPGHTEFLAKQTNTEQVLMMLVNGELRVALATVHIPISKVAGSINEDLIINKSN
;
A
#
# COMPACT_ATOMS: atom_id res chain seq x y z
N MET A 1 -12.30 -16.10 -12.38
CA MET A 1 -11.67 -16.19 -11.05
C MET A 1 -11.84 -14.85 -10.35
N LYS A 2 -11.94 -14.81 -9.01
CA LYS A 2 -12.03 -13.54 -8.28
C LYS A 2 -10.67 -12.85 -8.25
N GLN A 3 -10.66 -11.53 -8.37
CA GLN A 3 -9.43 -10.74 -8.34
C GLN A 3 -8.77 -10.82 -6.96
N LYS A 4 -7.45 -11.03 -6.93
CA LYS A 4 -6.61 -11.01 -5.73
C LYS A 4 -5.97 -9.64 -5.61
N ILE A 5 -6.28 -8.93 -4.53
CA ILE A 5 -5.82 -7.56 -4.30
C ILE A 5 -4.86 -7.55 -3.12
N GLY A 6 -3.60 -7.17 -3.36
CA GLY A 6 -2.62 -6.99 -2.31
C GLY A 6 -2.86 -5.69 -1.55
N ILE A 7 -2.74 -5.72 -0.23
CA ILE A 7 -2.91 -4.54 0.61
C ILE A 7 -1.63 -4.39 1.44
N THR A 8 -0.82 -3.39 1.15
CA THR A 8 0.43 -3.17 1.91
C THR A 8 0.08 -2.64 3.30
N ILE A 9 0.72 -3.13 4.35
CA ILE A 9 0.35 -2.77 5.73
C ILE A 9 0.60 -1.30 6.10
N GLY A 10 1.48 -0.63 5.36
CA GLY A 10 1.89 0.75 5.64
C GLY A 10 2.86 0.83 6.80
N ASP A 11 2.94 2.00 7.45
CA ASP A 11 3.71 2.14 8.69
C ASP A 11 3.00 1.39 9.84
N ILE A 12 3.70 0.41 10.43
CA ILE A 12 3.17 -0.44 11.52
C ILE A 12 2.94 0.33 12.83
N ASN A 13 3.51 1.53 12.98
CA ASN A 13 3.26 2.45 14.09
C ASN A 13 2.31 3.58 13.69
N GLY A 14 1.93 3.67 12.41
CA GLY A 14 0.88 4.55 11.92
C GLY A 14 -0.51 3.92 12.02
N ILE A 15 -1.47 4.53 11.32
CA ILE A 15 -2.88 4.08 11.32
C ILE A 15 -3.17 2.98 10.28
N GLY A 16 -2.20 2.60 9.46
CA GLY A 16 -2.37 1.61 8.38
C GLY A 16 -2.96 0.28 8.89
N PRO A 17 -2.34 -0.39 9.88
CA PRO A 17 -2.87 -1.63 10.44
C PRO A 17 -4.31 -1.52 10.96
N GLU A 18 -4.65 -0.42 11.63
CA GLU A 18 -6.00 -0.16 12.12
C GLU A 18 -7.01 -0.02 10.97
N ILE A 19 -6.67 0.77 9.95
CA ILE A 19 -7.51 0.95 8.74
C ILE A 19 -7.74 -0.40 8.06
N ALA A 20 -6.69 -1.22 7.90
CA ALA A 20 -6.80 -2.55 7.30
C ALA A 20 -7.80 -3.40 8.08
N LEU A 21 -7.60 -3.57 9.37
CA LEU A 21 -8.43 -4.49 10.17
C LEU A 21 -9.88 -4.01 10.26
N LYS A 22 -10.11 -2.72 10.54
CA LYS A 22 -11.46 -2.16 10.64
C LYS A 22 -12.19 -2.21 9.29
N SER A 23 -11.56 -1.76 8.21
CA SER A 23 -12.20 -1.73 6.90
C SER A 23 -12.46 -3.15 6.38
N LEU A 24 -11.45 -4.02 6.45
CA LEU A 24 -11.59 -5.39 5.94
C LEU A 24 -12.55 -6.23 6.77
N SER A 25 -12.85 -5.87 8.02
CA SER A 25 -13.90 -6.53 8.80
C SER A 25 -15.31 -6.23 8.32
N GLN A 26 -15.50 -5.13 7.57
CA GLN A 26 -16.82 -4.62 7.18
C GLN A 26 -17.12 -4.76 5.68
N ILE A 27 -16.11 -4.99 4.83
CA ILE A 27 -16.34 -5.14 3.39
C ILE A 27 -16.84 -6.53 3.03
N ASP A 28 -17.56 -6.61 1.91
CA ASP A 28 -17.95 -7.88 1.31
C ASP A 28 -16.77 -8.52 0.54
N HIS A 29 -16.18 -9.55 1.15
CA HIS A 29 -15.15 -10.42 0.58
C HIS A 29 -15.66 -11.35 -0.53
N SER A 30 -16.93 -11.22 -0.94
CA SER A 30 -17.46 -11.94 -2.09
C SER A 30 -16.99 -11.34 -3.42
N ILE A 31 -16.63 -10.06 -3.45
CA ILE A 31 -16.30 -9.32 -4.68
C ILE A 31 -14.84 -9.56 -5.10
N SER A 32 -13.92 -9.61 -4.14
CA SER A 32 -12.49 -9.83 -4.36
C SER A 32 -11.86 -10.66 -3.22
N ILE A 33 -10.60 -11.07 -3.39
CA ILE A 33 -9.81 -11.76 -2.37
C ILE A 33 -8.74 -10.78 -1.86
N PRO A 34 -8.99 -10.07 -0.74
CA PRO A 34 -7.98 -9.19 -0.17
C PRO A 34 -6.89 -10.00 0.54
N ILE A 35 -5.65 -9.57 0.33
CA ILE A 35 -4.44 -10.17 0.93
C ILE A 35 -3.64 -9.05 1.57
N VAL A 36 -3.66 -8.97 2.90
CA VAL A 36 -2.84 -8.00 3.65
C VAL A 36 -1.42 -8.51 3.73
N ILE A 37 -0.46 -7.74 3.22
CA ILE A 37 0.96 -8.10 3.17
C ILE A 37 1.59 -7.51 4.43
N SER A 38 1.68 -8.31 5.49
CA SER A 38 2.06 -7.87 6.83
C SER A 38 2.74 -8.99 7.59
N PRO A 39 3.70 -8.67 8.48
CA PRO A 39 4.09 -9.60 9.52
C PRO A 39 2.91 -9.96 10.42
N GLN A 40 2.81 -11.24 10.79
CA GLN A 40 1.70 -11.74 11.59
C GLN A 40 1.61 -11.06 12.95
N TYR A 41 2.75 -10.79 13.59
CA TYR A 41 2.79 -10.15 14.90
C TYR A 41 2.20 -8.73 14.92
N VAL A 42 2.22 -8.03 13.78
CA VAL A 42 1.59 -6.71 13.64
C VAL A 42 0.07 -6.86 13.67
N ILE A 43 -0.45 -7.84 12.94
CA ILE A 43 -1.88 -8.15 12.91
C ILE A 43 -2.37 -8.57 14.29
N ASP A 44 -1.63 -9.45 14.97
CA ASP A 44 -2.00 -9.93 16.30
C ASP A 44 -1.99 -8.81 17.35
N PHE A 45 -1.00 -7.91 17.29
CA PHE A 45 -0.93 -6.73 18.13
C PHE A 45 -2.18 -5.85 17.96
N TYR A 46 -2.48 -5.41 16.73
CA TYR A 46 -3.60 -4.50 16.50
C TYR A 46 -4.97 -5.16 16.69
N LYS A 47 -5.11 -6.47 16.44
CA LYS A 47 -6.34 -7.20 16.81
C LYS A 47 -6.59 -7.14 18.32
N THR A 48 -5.54 -7.31 19.11
CA THR A 48 -5.62 -7.26 20.58
C THR A 48 -5.94 -5.85 21.07
N GLU A 49 -5.17 -4.85 20.63
CA GLU A 49 -5.35 -3.45 21.03
C GLU A 49 -6.74 -2.89 20.66
N LEU A 50 -7.29 -3.33 19.52
CA LEU A 50 -8.60 -2.88 19.04
C LEU A 50 -9.77 -3.76 19.51
N GLY A 51 -9.51 -4.84 20.25
CA GLY A 51 -10.54 -5.79 20.68
C GLY A 51 -11.26 -6.49 19.52
N LEU A 52 -10.59 -6.69 18.39
CA LEU A 52 -11.17 -7.26 17.17
C LEU A 52 -11.04 -8.78 17.12
N ASN A 53 -12.17 -9.49 17.18
CA ASN A 53 -12.22 -10.94 16.99
C ASN A 53 -12.51 -11.31 15.52
N ILE A 54 -11.52 -11.05 14.65
CA ILE A 54 -11.62 -11.34 13.21
C ILE A 54 -10.82 -12.61 12.88
N PRO A 55 -11.43 -13.65 12.27
CA PRO A 55 -10.68 -14.80 11.79
C PRO A 55 -9.75 -14.39 10.64
N VAL A 56 -8.49 -14.80 10.72
CA VAL A 56 -7.46 -14.54 9.71
C VAL A 56 -6.94 -15.87 9.16
N ASN A 57 -6.67 -15.90 7.85
CA ASN A 57 -6.00 -17.01 7.18
C ASN A 57 -4.56 -16.60 6.89
N ASN A 58 -3.63 -17.11 7.69
CA ASN A 58 -2.21 -16.83 7.52
C ASN A 58 -1.68 -17.69 6.37
N ILE A 59 -1.04 -17.05 5.40
CA ILE A 59 -0.57 -17.70 4.18
C ILE A 59 0.91 -17.42 3.96
N SER A 60 1.60 -18.39 3.37
CA SER A 60 3.00 -18.23 2.95
C SER A 60 3.13 -17.92 1.45
N SER A 61 2.05 -18.12 0.69
CA SER A 61 1.99 -17.84 -0.74
C SER A 61 0.60 -17.37 -1.16
N VAL A 62 0.53 -16.59 -2.24
CA VAL A 62 -0.75 -16.08 -2.79
C VAL A 62 -1.67 -17.22 -3.28
N ALA A 63 -1.14 -18.41 -3.55
CA ALA A 63 -1.91 -19.58 -3.94
C ALA A 63 -2.77 -20.15 -2.79
N GLU A 64 -2.37 -19.95 -1.53
CA GLU A 64 -3.08 -20.40 -0.33
C GLU A 64 -4.24 -19.47 0.06
N ALA A 65 -4.38 -18.32 -0.62
CA ALA A 65 -5.39 -17.33 -0.31
C ALA A 65 -6.81 -17.90 -0.51
N LYS A 66 -7.67 -17.72 0.49
CA LYS A 66 -9.05 -18.19 0.48
C LYS A 66 -10.01 -17.03 0.32
N SER A 67 -11.12 -17.26 -0.38
CA SER A 67 -12.21 -16.28 -0.46
C SER A 67 -12.97 -16.17 0.86
N LYS A 68 -13.67 -15.05 1.09
CA LYS A 68 -14.53 -14.81 2.27
C LYS A 68 -13.80 -14.79 3.62
N VAL A 69 -12.48 -14.71 3.63
CA VAL A 69 -11.66 -14.59 4.84
C VAL A 69 -10.58 -13.53 4.63
N LEU A 70 -10.14 -12.92 5.71
CA LEU A 70 -9.01 -12.00 5.69
C LEU A 70 -7.71 -12.79 5.57
N ASN A 71 -7.03 -12.69 4.44
CA ASN A 71 -5.74 -13.36 4.23
C ASN A 71 -4.59 -12.46 4.66
N ILE A 72 -3.63 -13.00 5.41
CA ILE A 72 -2.41 -12.31 5.82
C ILE A 72 -1.21 -13.02 5.18
N LEU A 73 -0.53 -12.34 4.27
CA LEU A 73 0.68 -12.84 3.63
C LEU A 73 1.91 -12.35 4.40
N GLU A 74 2.58 -13.31 5.04
CA GLU A 74 3.84 -13.10 5.72
C GLU A 74 4.99 -12.93 4.70
N PHE A 75 6.00 -12.16 5.06
CA PHE A 75 7.20 -11.95 4.25
C PHE A 75 8.44 -11.90 5.12
N LYS A 76 9.63 -12.06 4.52
CA LYS A 76 10.88 -11.98 5.26
C LYS A 76 11.04 -10.58 5.87
N ASN A 77 10.96 -10.49 7.19
CA ASN A 77 10.98 -9.25 7.94
C ASN A 77 11.93 -9.35 9.14
N ILE A 78 12.05 -8.24 9.87
CA ILE A 78 12.75 -8.20 11.16
C ILE A 78 11.73 -8.28 12.30
N ALA A 79 12.10 -8.97 13.39
CA ALA A 79 11.31 -8.96 14.61
C ALA A 79 11.45 -7.60 15.31
N THR A 80 10.33 -6.91 15.51
CA THR A 80 10.25 -5.69 16.32
C THR A 80 8.91 -5.65 17.06
N ARG A 81 8.71 -4.62 17.89
CA ARG A 81 7.44 -4.38 18.58
C ARG A 81 6.71 -3.20 17.93
N CYS A 82 5.40 -3.35 17.76
CA CYS A 82 4.54 -2.22 17.41
C CYS A 82 4.52 -1.22 18.55
N LYS A 83 4.69 0.06 18.22
CA LYS A 83 4.68 1.20 19.13
C LYS A 83 3.91 2.33 18.45
N PRO A 84 2.57 2.30 18.46
CA PRO A 84 1.75 3.29 17.77
C PRO A 84 2.19 4.72 18.09
N GLY A 85 2.29 5.56 17.06
CA GLY A 85 2.75 6.95 17.16
C GLY A 85 4.27 7.15 17.20
N LEU A 86 5.08 6.10 17.34
CA LEU A 86 6.54 6.23 17.36
C LEU A 86 7.13 6.11 15.96
N ILE A 87 7.83 7.16 15.52
CA ILE A 87 8.67 7.14 14.33
C ILE A 87 9.95 6.36 14.63
N ASN A 88 10.24 5.32 13.84
CA ASN A 88 11.48 4.57 13.97
C ASN A 88 11.91 3.90 12.66
N LYS A 89 13.15 3.42 12.65
CA LYS A 89 13.75 2.75 11.49
C LYS A 89 13.04 1.44 11.14
N GLU A 90 12.68 0.64 12.14
CA GLU A 90 12.13 -0.69 11.94
C GLU A 90 10.77 -0.65 11.26
N SER A 91 9.90 0.29 11.65
CA SER A 91 8.59 0.49 11.02
C SER A 91 8.71 0.94 9.56
N GLY A 92 9.64 1.84 9.28
CA GLY A 92 9.95 2.25 7.91
C GLY A 92 10.43 1.10 7.03
N LEU A 93 11.30 0.24 7.58
CA LEU A 93 11.78 -0.93 6.85
C LEU A 93 10.65 -1.91 6.52
N ILE A 94 9.82 -2.27 7.51
CA ILE A 94 8.71 -3.21 7.33
C ILE A 94 7.67 -2.67 6.33
N SER A 95 7.38 -1.38 6.43
CA SER A 95 6.49 -0.67 5.51
C SER A 95 6.96 -0.79 4.06
N MET A 96 8.24 -0.52 3.81
CA MET A 96 8.81 -0.61 2.46
C MET A 96 8.91 -2.05 1.96
N GLN A 97 9.26 -3.01 2.82
CA GLN A 97 9.29 -4.43 2.46
C GLN A 97 7.90 -4.95 2.05
N SER A 98 6.84 -4.49 2.71
CA SER A 98 5.46 -4.80 2.33
C SER A 98 5.12 -4.28 0.93
N ILE A 99 5.55 -3.05 0.61
CA ILE A 99 5.37 -2.44 -0.73
C ILE A 99 6.17 -3.21 -1.78
N GLU A 100 7.46 -3.46 -1.54
CA GLU A 100 8.33 -4.22 -2.44
C GLU A 100 7.75 -5.59 -2.75
N LYS A 101 7.27 -6.30 -1.72
CA LYS A 101 6.64 -7.60 -1.91
C LYS A 101 5.36 -7.51 -2.73
N SER A 102 4.53 -6.49 -2.51
CA SER A 102 3.34 -6.27 -3.33
C SER A 102 3.68 -5.99 -4.79
N ILE A 103 4.72 -5.20 -5.06
CA ILE A 103 5.19 -4.91 -6.42
C ILE A 103 5.65 -6.19 -7.11
N GLU A 104 6.47 -7.01 -6.44
CA GLU A 104 6.96 -8.30 -6.94
C GLU A 104 5.79 -9.23 -7.33
N LEU A 105 4.76 -9.30 -6.47
CA LEU A 105 3.60 -10.15 -6.69
C LEU A 105 2.69 -9.64 -7.83
N CYS A 106 2.54 -8.32 -7.99
CA CYS A 106 1.86 -7.73 -9.13
C CYS A 106 2.65 -7.96 -10.44
N ALA A 107 3.97 -7.72 -10.42
CA ALA A 107 4.83 -7.90 -11.59
C ALA A 107 4.87 -9.36 -12.07
N SER A 108 4.80 -10.32 -11.13
CA SER A 108 4.70 -11.75 -11.42
C SER A 108 3.26 -12.24 -11.69
N LYS A 109 2.27 -11.34 -11.78
CA LYS A 109 0.84 -11.63 -12.03
C LYS A 109 0.20 -12.57 -11.01
N GLN A 110 0.74 -12.64 -9.80
CA GLN A 110 0.12 -13.37 -8.68
C GLN A 110 -1.00 -12.56 -8.04
N LEU A 111 -0.88 -11.23 -8.07
CA LEU A 111 -1.92 -10.27 -7.70
C LEU A 111 -2.43 -9.54 -8.94
N ASP A 112 -3.73 -9.23 -8.95
CA ASP A 112 -4.39 -8.48 -10.02
C ASP A 112 -4.29 -6.96 -9.80
N GLY A 113 -3.90 -6.54 -8.60
CA GLY A 113 -3.70 -5.15 -8.24
C GLY A 113 -3.26 -5.00 -6.78
N MET A 114 -2.95 -3.76 -6.39
CA MET A 114 -2.56 -3.46 -5.02
C MET A 114 -3.17 -2.15 -4.50
N VAL A 115 -3.37 -2.10 -3.19
CA VAL A 115 -3.82 -0.94 -2.42
C VAL A 115 -2.73 -0.63 -1.37
N THR A 116 -2.30 0.61 -1.31
CA THR A 116 -1.26 1.03 -0.36
C THR A 116 -1.86 1.73 0.85
N LEU A 117 -1.55 1.25 2.05
CA LEU A 117 -1.87 1.97 3.28
C LEU A 117 -0.78 3.00 3.62
N PRO A 118 -1.09 4.03 4.43
CA PRO A 118 -0.20 5.16 4.66
C PRO A 118 1.15 4.78 5.25
N ILE A 119 2.19 5.52 4.85
CA ILE A 119 3.56 5.37 5.33
C ILE A 119 4.07 6.67 5.97
N SER A 120 5.00 6.57 6.91
CA SER A 120 5.76 7.73 7.41
C SER A 120 7.00 7.96 6.55
N LYS A 121 7.08 9.12 5.91
CA LYS A 121 8.28 9.51 5.14
C LYS A 121 9.53 9.58 6.01
N GLU A 122 9.38 9.96 7.28
CA GLU A 122 10.49 10.02 8.22
C GLU A 122 10.99 8.61 8.58
N SER A 123 10.08 7.69 8.92
CA SER A 123 10.43 6.30 9.24
C SER A 123 11.16 5.61 8.08
N ILE A 124 10.66 5.74 6.84
CA ILE A 124 11.30 5.10 5.68
C ILE A 124 12.67 5.72 5.36
N GLN A 125 12.87 7.02 5.60
CA GLN A 125 14.17 7.68 5.43
C GLN A 125 15.18 7.18 6.47
N LEU A 126 14.77 7.00 7.73
CA LEU A 126 15.59 6.37 8.77
C LEU A 126 15.99 4.92 8.40
N ALA A 127 15.11 4.22 7.67
CA ALA A 127 15.38 2.91 7.09
C ALA A 127 16.29 2.92 5.85
N GLY A 128 16.71 4.11 5.38
CA GLY A 128 17.61 4.28 4.23
C GLY A 128 16.90 4.47 2.90
N PHE A 129 15.56 4.49 2.87
CA PHE A 129 14.79 4.70 1.66
C PHE A 129 14.63 6.20 1.38
N LYS A 130 15.40 6.70 0.41
CA LYS A 130 15.31 8.08 -0.09
C LYS A 130 14.30 8.17 -1.22
N VAL A 131 13.03 7.99 -0.88
CA VAL A 131 11.91 8.03 -1.85
C VAL A 131 10.97 9.18 -1.50
N PRO A 132 10.54 9.99 -2.49
CA PRO A 132 9.66 11.13 -2.23
C PRO A 132 8.23 10.70 -1.88
N GLY A 133 7.79 9.52 -2.32
CA GLY A 133 6.47 8.95 -2.05
C GLY A 133 6.25 7.58 -2.70
N HIS A 134 5.06 7.02 -2.53
CA HIS A 134 4.66 5.74 -3.12
C HIS A 134 4.75 5.76 -4.65
N THR A 135 4.21 6.80 -5.28
CA THR A 135 4.08 6.89 -6.74
C THR A 135 5.45 6.85 -7.41
N GLU A 136 6.41 7.61 -6.92
CA GLU A 136 7.76 7.64 -7.48
C GLU A 136 8.54 6.36 -7.17
N PHE A 137 8.30 5.75 -6.00
CA PHE A 137 8.90 4.46 -5.69
C PHE A 137 8.37 3.36 -6.61
N LEU A 138 7.04 3.29 -6.81
CA LEU A 138 6.41 2.35 -7.72
C LEU A 138 6.95 2.52 -9.13
N ALA A 139 6.91 3.74 -9.66
CA ALA A 139 7.38 4.05 -11.01
C ALA A 139 8.84 3.61 -11.23
N LYS A 140 9.71 3.87 -10.25
CA LYS A 140 11.11 3.43 -10.30
C LYS A 140 11.23 1.90 -10.31
N GLN A 141 10.51 1.21 -9.43
CA GLN A 141 10.58 -0.25 -9.32
C GLN A 141 9.98 -0.97 -10.53
N THR A 142 9.02 -0.35 -11.22
CA THR A 142 8.37 -0.92 -12.42
C THR A 142 8.97 -0.41 -13.73
N ASN A 143 10.04 0.38 -13.69
CA ASN A 143 10.64 1.06 -14.85
C ASN A 143 9.59 1.82 -15.69
N THR A 144 8.66 2.49 -15.00
CA THR A 144 7.58 3.25 -15.61
C THR A 144 8.01 4.70 -15.76
N GLU A 145 8.12 5.16 -16.99
CA GLU A 145 8.56 6.53 -17.30
C GLU A 145 7.52 7.58 -16.91
N GLN A 146 6.23 7.26 -17.08
CA GLN A 146 5.14 8.20 -16.88
C GLN A 146 4.02 7.60 -16.04
N VAL A 147 3.55 8.38 -15.07
CA VAL A 147 2.43 8.03 -14.18
C VAL A 147 1.41 9.15 -14.16
N LEU A 148 0.13 8.81 -14.11
CA LEU A 148 -0.97 9.75 -13.97
C LEU A 148 -1.58 9.60 -12.59
N MET A 149 -1.60 10.67 -11.81
CA MET A 149 -2.33 10.71 -10.55
C MET A 149 -3.78 11.05 -10.85
N MET A 150 -4.69 10.22 -10.34
CA MET A 150 -6.14 10.41 -10.47
C MET A 150 -6.82 10.17 -9.13
N LEU A 151 -7.72 11.09 -8.77
CA LEU A 151 -8.62 10.95 -7.63
C LEU A 151 -10.00 10.56 -8.13
N VAL A 152 -10.65 9.61 -7.45
CA VAL A 152 -11.94 9.06 -7.85
C VAL A 152 -12.89 9.03 -6.66
N ASN A 153 -14.12 9.51 -6.86
CA ASN A 153 -15.22 9.40 -5.88
C ASN A 153 -16.55 9.24 -6.61
N GLY A 154 -17.13 8.02 -6.56
CA GLY A 154 -18.34 7.68 -7.30
C GLY A 154 -18.16 7.91 -8.80
N GLU A 155 -18.96 8.81 -9.36
CA GLU A 155 -18.90 9.15 -10.79
C GLU A 155 -17.80 10.17 -11.13
N LEU A 156 -17.28 10.91 -10.13
CA LEU A 156 -16.27 11.93 -10.34
C LEU A 156 -14.87 11.31 -10.45
N ARG A 157 -14.18 11.62 -11.55
CA ARG A 157 -12.78 11.25 -11.79
C ARG A 157 -11.99 12.51 -12.15
N VAL A 158 -10.94 12.80 -11.38
CA VAL A 158 -10.09 13.98 -11.58
C VAL A 158 -8.65 13.53 -11.76
N ALA A 159 -8.16 13.64 -12.98
CA ALA A 159 -6.76 13.42 -13.31
C ALA A 159 -5.97 14.73 -13.22
N LEU A 160 -4.72 14.64 -12.76
CA LEU A 160 -3.87 15.82 -12.53
C LEU A 160 -2.77 15.91 -13.59
N ALA A 161 -2.77 16.99 -14.37
CA ALA A 161 -1.68 17.28 -15.31
C ALA A 161 -0.36 17.60 -14.58
N THR A 162 -0.46 18.30 -13.44
CA THR A 162 0.64 18.60 -12.53
C THR A 162 0.27 18.18 -11.11
N VAL A 163 1.25 17.74 -10.33
CA VAL A 163 1.06 17.23 -8.96
C VAL A 163 1.62 18.23 -7.93
N HIS A 164 2.60 17.84 -7.14
CA HIS A 164 3.12 18.63 -6.02
C HIS A 164 4.15 19.69 -6.46
N ILE A 165 3.70 20.74 -7.16
CA ILE A 165 4.54 21.89 -7.55
C ILE A 165 4.05 23.22 -6.95
N PRO A 166 4.92 24.22 -6.73
CA PRO A 166 4.50 25.55 -6.31
C PRO A 166 3.51 26.17 -7.30
N ILE A 167 2.50 26.88 -6.79
CA ILE A 167 1.46 27.49 -7.63
C ILE A 167 2.02 28.44 -8.70
N SER A 168 3.08 29.18 -8.37
CA SER A 168 3.77 30.08 -9.30
C SER A 168 4.45 29.37 -10.47
N LYS A 169 4.66 28.06 -10.38
CA LYS A 169 5.27 27.23 -11.43
C LYS A 169 4.24 26.53 -12.31
N VAL A 170 2.97 26.48 -11.90
CA VAL A 170 1.92 25.75 -12.62
C VAL A 170 1.80 26.25 -14.05
N ALA A 171 1.51 27.55 -14.25
CA ALA A 171 1.29 28.12 -15.57
C ALA A 171 2.48 27.89 -16.52
N GLY A 172 3.72 28.03 -16.03
CA GLY A 172 4.94 27.81 -16.83
C GLY A 172 5.28 26.34 -17.09
N SER A 173 4.67 25.40 -16.38
CA SER A 173 4.88 23.96 -16.56
C SER A 173 3.92 23.30 -17.55
N ILE A 174 2.81 23.98 -17.88
CA ILE A 174 1.83 23.47 -18.85
C ILE A 174 2.32 23.73 -20.27
N ASN A 175 2.49 22.67 -21.05
CA ASN A 175 2.82 22.72 -22.47
C ASN A 175 2.13 21.56 -23.21
N GLU A 176 2.19 21.57 -24.54
CA GLU A 176 1.55 20.57 -25.41
C GLU A 176 2.01 19.14 -25.09
N ASP A 177 3.32 18.93 -24.99
CA ASP A 177 3.91 17.62 -24.67
C ASP A 177 3.36 17.05 -23.36
N LEU A 178 3.28 17.87 -22.30
CA LEU A 178 2.73 17.43 -21.01
C LEU A 178 1.28 16.98 -21.15
N ILE A 179 0.46 17.74 -21.87
CA ILE A 179 -0.97 17.42 -22.03
C ILE A 179 -1.16 16.14 -22.83
N ILE A 180 -0.43 15.99 -23.95
CA ILE A 180 -0.49 14.78 -24.78
C ILE A 180 -0.07 13.56 -23.94
N ASN A 181 1.05 13.66 -23.24
CA ASN A 181 1.57 12.58 -22.39
C ASN A 181 0.60 12.18 -21.26
N LYS A 182 -0.18 13.12 -20.72
CA LYS A 182 -1.14 12.83 -19.62
C LYS A 182 -2.51 12.35 -20.10
N SER A 183 -2.81 12.46 -21.40
CA SER A 183 -4.13 12.16 -21.97
C SER A 183 -4.20 10.82 -22.72
N ASN A 184 -3.05 10.22 -23.03
CA ASN A 184 -2.92 8.90 -23.67
C ASN A 184 -2.81 7.79 -22.63
#